data_AF-A0A0F8ZS63-F1
#
_entry.id   AF-A0A0F8ZS63-F1
#
_cell.length_a   1.000
_cell.length_b   1.000
_cell.length_c   1.000
_cell.angle_alpha   90.00
_cell.angle_beta   90.00
_cell.angle_gamma   90.00
#
_symmetry.space_group_name_H-M   'P 1'
#
loop_
_entity.id
_entity.type
_entity.pdbx_description
1 polymer ?
#
loop_
_entity_poly.entity_id
_entity_poly.type
_entity_poly.pdbx_seq_one_letter_code
_entity_poly.pdbx_strand_id
1 'polypeptide(L)'
;QRKGRTARHREGKVVILYCKDTHDEIYLRIALSKLKRMNTTLKNPEQLQEASFESDNLTSNKQHQTRLQQFFGSEEMLEDIMPVKISKLVPMKFGLRKSLVRENISYEITDSDLHIVIYNKVLIQILNPTEVDSSTFLSEIQELNQICSLLIVIFDFIDYTNSEKSRRLKKKIQELGKLHRLQFIPIDNEEELSFIVKSILENSR
;
A
#
# COMPACT_ATOMS: atom_id res chain seq x y z
N GLN A 1 -13.03 -25.93 32.36
CA GLN A 1 -13.39 -25.93 33.79
C GLN A 1 -14.48 -26.95 34.16
N ARG A 2 -15.70 -26.93 33.60
CA ARG A 2 -16.77 -27.91 33.96
C ARG A 2 -16.41 -29.39 33.71
N LYS A 3 -15.67 -29.75 32.65
CA LYS A 3 -15.21 -31.13 32.39
C LYS A 3 -14.08 -31.61 33.32
N GLY A 4 -13.24 -30.68 33.81
CA GLY A 4 -12.04 -31.01 34.60
C GLY A 4 -12.25 -30.90 36.11
N ARG A 5 -13.26 -30.15 36.57
CA ARG A 5 -13.57 -29.97 38.01
C ARG A 5 -14.62 -30.95 38.55
N THR A 6 -15.34 -31.65 37.69
CA THR A 6 -16.24 -32.74 38.09
C THR A 6 -15.87 -33.97 37.29
N ALA A 7 -15.08 -34.87 37.89
CA ALA A 7 -14.93 -36.24 37.40
C ALA A 7 -16.32 -36.89 37.48
N ARG A 8 -17.05 -36.91 36.35
CA ARG A 8 -18.41 -37.45 36.30
C ARG A 8 -18.34 -38.97 36.31
N HIS A 9 -19.13 -39.60 37.19
CA HIS A 9 -19.33 -41.05 37.26
C HIS A 9 -19.95 -41.68 36.00
N ARG A 10 -20.41 -40.86 35.04
CA ARG A 10 -21.00 -41.30 33.76
C ARG A 10 -20.39 -40.50 32.61
N GLU A 11 -20.08 -41.20 31.52
CA GLU A 11 -19.55 -40.61 30.30
C GLU A 11 -20.54 -39.60 29.70
N GLY A 12 -20.09 -38.36 29.52
CA GLY A 12 -20.88 -37.31 28.87
C GLY A 12 -20.45 -37.15 27.42
N LYS A 13 -21.38 -37.34 26.48
CA LYS A 13 -21.14 -37.02 25.07
C LYS A 13 -21.24 -35.51 24.85
N VAL A 14 -20.25 -34.93 24.17
CA VAL A 14 -20.30 -33.54 23.72
C VAL A 14 -20.42 -33.54 22.22
N VAL A 15 -21.46 -32.86 21.73
CA VAL A 15 -21.67 -32.61 20.30
C VAL A 15 -21.44 -31.12 20.07
N ILE A 16 -20.57 -30.79 19.13
CA ILE A 16 -20.33 -29.41 18.70
C ILE A 16 -21.03 -29.26 17.35
N LEU A 17 -22.00 -28.37 17.28
CA LEU A 17 -22.66 -27.98 16.04
C LEU A 17 -22.06 -26.67 15.57
N TYR A 18 -21.75 -26.59 14.29
CA TYR A 18 -21.26 -25.38 13.63
C TYR A 18 -21.77 -25.37 12.20
N CYS A 19 -21.98 -24.17 11.66
CA CYS A 19 -22.31 -24.01 10.25
C CYS A 19 -21.03 -24.14 9.42
N LYS A 20 -21.09 -25.01 8.39
CA LYS A 20 -19.97 -25.23 7.48
C LYS A 20 -19.75 -24.00 6.60
N ASP A 21 -18.49 -23.68 6.31
CA ASP A 21 -18.10 -22.56 5.44
C ASP A 21 -18.56 -21.18 5.97
N THR A 22 -18.81 -21.07 7.27
CA THR A 22 -19.06 -19.79 7.95
C THR A 22 -18.00 -19.50 9.01
N HIS A 23 -18.08 -18.31 9.62
CA HIS A 23 -17.23 -17.91 10.73
C HIS A 23 -17.23 -18.92 11.90
N ASP A 24 -18.31 -19.68 12.09
CA ASP A 24 -18.40 -20.71 13.14
C ASP A 24 -17.34 -21.80 12.96
N GLU A 25 -17.10 -22.23 11.72
CA GLU A 25 -16.08 -23.23 11.40
C GLU A 25 -14.67 -22.68 11.65
N ILE A 26 -14.45 -21.41 11.32
CA ILE A 26 -13.16 -20.73 11.53
C ILE A 26 -12.85 -20.66 13.03
N TYR A 27 -13.82 -20.23 13.85
CA TYR A 27 -13.65 -20.19 15.30
C TYR A 27 -13.40 -21.57 15.89
N LEU A 28 -14.06 -22.61 15.39
CA LEU A 28 -13.80 -23.99 15.79
C LEU A 28 -12.37 -24.43 15.46
N ARG A 29 -11.87 -24.14 14.25
CA ARG A 29 -10.49 -24.47 13.83
C ARG A 29 -9.44 -23.73 14.65
N ILE A 30 -9.69 -22.46 15.00
CA ILE A 30 -8.82 -21.68 15.89
C ILE A 30 -8.76 -22.33 17.27
N ALA A 31 -9.92 -22.69 17.84
CA ALA A 31 -9.98 -23.34 19.15
C ALA A 31 -9.24 -24.69 19.16
N LEU A 32 -9.40 -25.52 18.13
CA LEU A 32 -8.69 -26.80 17.99
C LEU A 32 -7.17 -26.61 17.86
N SER A 33 -6.74 -25.59 17.12
CA SER A 33 -5.31 -25.28 16.95
C SER A 33 -4.67 -24.81 18.26
N LYS A 34 -5.38 -23.97 19.03
CA LYS A 34 -4.96 -23.57 20.39
C LYS A 34 -4.84 -24.79 21.31
N LEU A 35 -5.78 -25.74 21.23
CA LEU A 35 -5.74 -26.96 22.03
C LEU A 35 -4.54 -27.85 21.68
N LYS A 36 -4.22 -28.01 20.39
CA LYS A 36 -3.02 -28.75 19.96
C LYS A 36 -1.73 -28.12 20.49
N ARG A 37 -1.59 -26.79 20.38
CA ARG A 37 -0.41 -26.06 20.90
C ARG A 37 -0.30 -26.14 22.41
N MET A 38 -1.42 -26.04 23.12
CA MET A 38 -1.45 -26.18 24.57
C MET A 38 -0.96 -27.58 25.00
N ASN A 39 -1.36 -28.64 24.28
CA ASN A 39 -0.89 -30.00 24.55
C ASN A 39 0.60 -30.21 24.27
N THR A 40 1.21 -29.47 23.33
CA THR A 40 2.65 -29.56 23.08
C THR A 40 3.44 -28.78 24.12
N THR A 41 3.01 -27.56 24.47
CA THR A 41 3.66 -26.71 25.47
C THR A 41 3.62 -27.31 26.89
N LEU A 42 2.53 -28.00 27.25
CA LEU A 42 2.42 -28.68 28.55
C LEU A 42 3.27 -29.94 28.65
N LYS A 43 3.77 -30.50 27.54
CA LYS A 43 4.55 -31.74 27.51
C LYS A 43 6.07 -31.51 27.49
N ASN A 44 6.54 -30.34 27.08
CA ASN A 44 7.97 -29.98 27.05
C ASN A 44 8.19 -28.59 27.67
N PRO A 45 8.59 -28.51 28.96
CA PRO A 45 8.70 -27.25 29.68
C PRO A 45 9.87 -26.35 29.24
N GLU A 46 10.84 -26.84 28.47
CA GLU A 46 11.94 -26.03 27.94
C GLU A 46 11.48 -25.03 26.85
N GLN A 47 10.39 -25.32 26.14
CA GLN A 47 9.79 -24.40 25.15
C GLN A 47 9.01 -23.23 25.77
N LEU A 48 8.86 -23.18 27.10
CA LEU A 48 8.22 -22.06 27.81
C LEU A 48 9.10 -20.81 27.89
N GLN A 49 10.43 -20.96 27.89
CA GLN A 49 11.35 -19.81 27.90
C GLN A 49 11.34 -19.09 26.55
N GLU A 50 11.41 -19.80 25.43
CA GLU A 50 11.39 -19.16 24.10
C GLU A 50 10.08 -18.37 23.86
N ALA A 51 8.93 -18.89 24.30
CA ALA A 51 7.64 -18.21 24.13
C ALA A 51 7.44 -16.98 25.04
N SER A 52 8.20 -16.84 26.13
CA SER A 52 8.16 -15.67 27.02
C SER A 52 9.22 -14.61 26.66
N PHE A 53 10.30 -15.01 25.99
CA PHE A 53 11.30 -14.10 25.44
C PHE A 53 10.93 -13.51 24.07
N GLU A 54 10.00 -14.12 23.33
CA GLU A 54 9.46 -13.53 22.09
C GLU A 54 8.53 -12.32 22.31
N SER A 55 8.06 -12.07 23.54
CA SER A 55 7.18 -10.92 23.84
C SER A 55 7.91 -9.58 24.03
N ASP A 56 9.21 -9.60 24.36
CA ASP A 56 9.95 -8.37 24.73
C ASP A 56 10.94 -7.89 23.65
N ASN A 57 11.07 -8.60 22.53
CA ASN A 57 11.89 -8.18 21.38
C ASN A 57 11.09 -8.23 20.06
N LEU A 58 10.22 -7.25 19.84
CA LEU A 58 9.55 -7.04 18.55
C LEU A 58 10.20 -5.90 17.77
N THR A 59 11.42 -6.15 17.28
CA THR A 59 11.90 -5.60 16.02
C THR A 59 11.91 -6.72 14.97
N SER A 60 11.23 -6.45 13.85
CA SER A 60 11.26 -7.18 12.57
C SER A 60 11.15 -8.71 12.59
N ASN A 61 9.93 -9.24 12.37
CA ASN A 61 9.72 -10.28 11.35
C ASN A 61 8.21 -10.48 11.08
N LYS A 62 7.73 -9.90 9.97
CA LYS A 62 6.36 -10.00 9.44
C LYS A 62 6.01 -11.40 8.88
N GLN A 63 6.50 -12.50 9.45
CA GLN A 63 6.32 -13.85 8.88
C GLN A 63 5.28 -14.73 9.58
N HIS A 64 4.57 -14.26 10.60
CA HIS A 64 3.56 -15.09 11.29
C HIS A 64 2.09 -14.66 11.15
N GLN A 65 1.81 -13.51 10.53
CA GLN A 65 0.43 -13.09 10.24
C GLN A 65 -0.17 -13.73 8.97
N THR A 66 0.65 -14.16 8.02
CA THR A 66 0.21 -14.75 6.73
C THR A 66 -0.48 -16.10 6.89
N ARG A 67 -0.18 -16.87 7.94
CA ARG A 67 -0.83 -18.17 8.17
C ARG A 67 -2.27 -18.08 8.64
N LEU A 68 -2.69 -16.95 9.24
CA LEU A 68 -4.10 -16.73 9.59
C LEU A 68 -4.92 -16.36 8.35
N GLN A 69 -4.33 -15.57 7.43
CA GLN A 69 -4.94 -15.20 6.15
C GLN A 69 -5.18 -16.41 5.23
N GLN A 70 -4.32 -17.44 5.28
CA GLN A 70 -4.53 -18.69 4.52
C GLN A 70 -5.75 -19.53 4.97
N PHE A 71 -6.32 -19.27 6.16
CA PHE A 71 -7.52 -19.97 6.64
C PHE A 71 -8.83 -19.27 6.26
N PHE A 72 -8.79 -17.99 5.90
CA PHE A 72 -9.93 -17.26 5.34
C PHE A 72 -9.92 -17.54 3.84
N GLY A 73 -10.52 -18.66 3.44
CA GLY A 73 -10.64 -19.04 2.04
C GLY A 73 -11.28 -17.92 1.23
N SER A 74 -10.55 -17.44 0.22
CA SER A 74 -11.05 -16.85 -1.02
C SER A 74 -12.41 -16.14 -0.96
N GLU A 75 -12.57 -15.19 -0.05
CA GLU A 75 -13.43 -14.05 -0.32
C GLU A 75 -12.56 -13.06 -1.09
N GLU A 76 -13.10 -12.53 -2.19
CA GLU A 76 -12.46 -11.59 -3.10
C GLU A 76 -11.47 -10.70 -2.35
N MET A 77 -10.20 -10.74 -2.78
CA MET A 77 -9.19 -9.87 -2.21
C MET A 77 -9.65 -8.43 -2.44
N LEU A 78 -10.29 -7.84 -1.42
CA LEU A 78 -10.01 -6.46 -1.08
C LEU A 78 -8.51 -6.47 -0.78
N GLU A 79 -7.69 -6.39 -1.83
CA GLU A 79 -6.36 -5.81 -1.68
C GLU A 79 -6.60 -4.58 -0.80
N ASP A 80 -5.92 -4.50 0.35
CA ASP A 80 -5.83 -3.23 1.05
C ASP A 80 -5.35 -2.24 -0.01
N ILE A 81 -6.26 -1.46 -0.60
CA ILE A 81 -5.94 -0.54 -1.68
C ILE A 81 -5.16 0.55 -1.00
N MET A 82 -3.84 0.35 -0.90
CA MET A 82 -2.92 1.37 -0.45
C MET A 82 -3.22 2.60 -1.28
N PRO A 83 -3.62 3.71 -0.64
CA PRO A 83 -4.18 4.83 -1.36
C PRO A 83 -3.12 5.48 -2.24
N VAL A 84 -1.84 5.34 -1.88
CA VAL A 84 -0.70 5.85 -2.63
C VAL A 84 0.40 4.80 -2.74
N LYS A 85 0.85 4.52 -3.95
CA LYS A 85 2.08 3.78 -4.25
C LYS A 85 3.09 4.76 -4.83
N ILE A 86 4.30 4.80 -4.29
CA ILE A 86 5.36 5.73 -4.68
C ILE A 86 6.58 4.92 -5.12
N SER A 87 7.04 5.16 -6.34
CA SER A 87 8.26 4.56 -6.83
C SER A 87 9.48 5.02 -6.05
N LYS A 88 10.49 4.14 -5.97
CA LYS A 88 11.84 4.50 -5.52
C LYS A 88 12.48 5.61 -6.37
N LEU A 89 12.06 5.76 -7.63
CA LEU A 89 12.60 6.73 -8.58
C LEU A 89 12.15 8.17 -8.31
N VAL A 90 11.09 8.38 -7.53
CA VAL A 90 10.61 9.73 -7.20
C VAL A 90 11.69 10.49 -6.40
N PRO A 91 12.13 11.67 -6.88
CA PRO A 91 13.15 12.46 -6.17
C PRO A 91 12.75 12.83 -4.75
N MET A 92 13.67 12.69 -3.80
CA MET A 92 13.41 13.00 -2.38
C MET A 92 13.20 14.49 -2.12
N LYS A 93 13.66 15.36 -3.03
CA LYS A 93 13.55 16.83 -2.89
C LYS A 93 12.11 17.32 -2.74
N PHE A 94 11.13 16.61 -3.29
CA PHE A 94 9.72 16.99 -3.14
C PHE A 94 9.15 16.76 -1.73
N GLY A 95 9.90 16.10 -0.83
CA GLY A 95 9.46 15.89 0.56
C GLY A 95 8.19 15.04 0.72
N LEU A 96 7.66 14.45 -0.35
CA LEU A 96 6.33 13.84 -0.42
C LEU A 96 6.12 12.77 0.68
N ARG A 97 7.12 11.90 0.89
CA ARG A 97 7.06 10.86 1.92
C ARG A 97 6.89 11.45 3.33
N LYS A 98 7.63 12.52 3.64
CA LYS A 98 7.51 13.21 4.94
C LYS A 98 6.15 13.90 5.09
N SER A 99 5.63 14.47 4.00
CA SER A 99 4.31 15.08 3.96
C SER A 99 3.21 14.05 4.26
N LEU A 100 3.22 12.91 3.56
CA LEU A 100 2.22 11.86 3.75
C LEU A 100 2.25 11.25 5.18
N VAL A 101 3.45 11.05 5.75
CA VAL A 101 3.58 10.60 7.15
C VAL A 101 2.97 11.62 8.11
N ARG A 102 3.25 12.92 7.91
CA ARG A 102 2.72 13.99 8.77
C ARG A 102 1.19 14.02 8.77
N GLU A 103 0.58 13.69 7.64
CA GLU A 103 -0.88 13.70 7.47
C GLU A 103 -1.55 12.35 7.77
N ASN A 104 -0.82 11.36 8.29
CA ASN A 104 -1.34 10.01 8.56
C ASN A 104 -1.95 9.33 7.32
N ILE A 105 -1.38 9.59 6.14
CA ILE A 105 -1.78 8.93 4.89
C ILE A 105 -0.89 7.70 4.70
N SER A 106 -1.51 6.52 4.58
CA SER A 106 -0.80 5.28 4.29
C SER A 106 -0.24 5.30 2.86
N TYR A 107 0.98 4.84 2.68
CA TYR A 107 1.58 4.69 1.35
C TYR A 107 2.53 3.50 1.32
N GLU A 108 2.75 2.98 0.12
CA GLU A 108 3.70 1.91 -0.16
C GLU A 108 4.84 2.44 -1.05
N ILE A 109 6.07 1.96 -0.80
CA ILE A 109 7.19 2.20 -1.70
C ILE A 109 7.34 1.00 -2.64
N THR A 110 7.25 1.25 -3.95
CA THR A 110 7.32 0.21 -4.99
C THR A 110 8.56 0.36 -5.85
N ASP A 111 8.99 -0.75 -6.46
CA ASP A 111 10.05 -0.77 -7.47
C ASP A 111 9.40 -0.80 -8.86
N SER A 112 9.07 0.38 -9.38
CA SER A 112 8.30 0.53 -10.62
C SER A 112 8.72 1.80 -11.34
N ASP A 113 8.64 1.80 -12.67
CA ASP A 113 8.85 2.99 -13.51
C ASP A 113 7.66 3.98 -13.43
N LEU A 114 6.59 3.60 -12.72
CA LEU A 114 5.46 4.47 -12.44
C LEU A 114 5.73 5.29 -11.18
N HIS A 115 5.97 6.60 -11.36
CA HIS A 115 6.40 7.48 -10.27
C HIS A 115 5.43 7.47 -9.08
N ILE A 116 4.16 7.86 -9.26
CA ILE A 116 3.17 7.86 -8.19
C ILE A 116 1.84 7.33 -8.72
N VAL A 117 1.27 6.35 -8.05
CA VAL A 117 -0.03 5.77 -8.37
C VAL A 117 -0.96 5.95 -7.19
N ILE A 118 -2.12 6.58 -7.41
CA ILE A 118 -3.13 6.84 -6.39
C ILE A 118 -4.37 6.00 -6.69
N TYR A 119 -4.79 5.18 -5.72
CA TYR A 119 -5.93 4.25 -5.80
C TYR A 119 -5.97 3.39 -7.08
N ASN A 120 -4.82 3.11 -7.70
CA ASN A 120 -4.70 2.46 -9.02
C ASN A 120 -5.53 3.15 -10.14
N LYS A 121 -5.95 4.42 -9.95
CA LYS A 121 -6.78 5.17 -10.91
C LYS A 121 -6.06 6.38 -11.48
N VAL A 122 -5.27 7.06 -10.65
CA VAL A 122 -4.53 8.25 -11.04
C VAL A 122 -3.04 7.92 -11.08
N LEU A 123 -2.41 8.21 -12.22
CA LEU A 123 -0.97 8.10 -12.40
C LEU A 123 -0.39 9.51 -12.50
N ILE A 124 0.62 9.78 -11.67
CA ILE A 124 1.41 11.00 -11.76
C ILE A 124 2.82 10.59 -12.20
N GLN A 125 3.25 11.12 -13.34
CA GLN A 125 4.60 10.94 -13.88
C GLN A 125 5.39 12.22 -13.75
N ILE A 126 6.60 12.15 -13.18
CA ILE A 126 7.48 13.29 -12.98
C ILE A 126 8.60 13.22 -14.01
N LEU A 127 8.79 14.27 -14.79
CA LEU A 127 9.79 14.33 -15.85
C LEU A 127 10.66 15.57 -15.71
N ASN A 128 11.93 15.40 -16.05
CA ASN A 128 12.85 16.53 -16.21
C ASN A 128 12.63 17.14 -17.61
N PRO A 129 12.30 18.44 -17.73
CA PRO A 129 12.03 19.09 -19.00
C PRO A 129 13.15 18.96 -20.05
N THR A 130 14.41 18.81 -19.62
CA THR A 130 15.56 18.68 -20.54
C THR A 130 15.79 17.26 -21.04
N GLU A 131 15.27 16.25 -20.36
CA GLU A 131 15.48 14.84 -20.69
C GLU A 131 14.38 14.29 -21.60
N VAL A 132 13.36 15.09 -21.88
CA VAL A 132 12.20 14.69 -22.67
C VAL A 132 12.57 14.70 -24.16
N ASP A 133 12.70 13.52 -24.74
CA ASP A 133 12.77 13.36 -26.19
C ASP A 133 11.39 13.63 -26.80
N SER A 134 11.29 14.68 -27.61
CA SER A 134 10.03 15.07 -28.25
C SER A 134 9.49 14.00 -29.22
N SER A 135 10.34 13.08 -29.68
CA SER A 135 9.96 12.07 -30.66
C SER A 135 9.22 10.87 -30.06
N THR A 136 9.63 10.40 -28.87
CA THR A 136 9.03 9.23 -28.20
C THR A 136 8.08 9.60 -27.06
N PHE A 137 8.23 10.79 -26.50
CA PHE A 137 7.44 11.24 -25.35
C PHE A 137 5.94 11.12 -25.56
N LEU A 138 5.42 11.54 -26.72
CA LEU A 138 3.98 11.52 -26.96
C LEU A 138 3.42 10.09 -27.06
N SER A 139 4.16 9.15 -27.65
CA SER A 139 3.75 7.74 -27.69
C SER A 139 3.73 7.11 -26.30
N GLU A 140 4.77 7.34 -25.50
CA GLU A 140 4.86 6.82 -24.13
C GLU A 140 3.70 7.34 -23.26
N ILE A 141 3.42 8.65 -23.33
CA ILE A 141 2.30 9.25 -22.60
C ILE A 141 0.95 8.73 -23.07
N GLN A 142 0.78 8.44 -24.37
CA GLN A 142 -0.46 7.85 -24.88
C GLN A 142 -0.68 6.43 -24.36
N GLU A 143 0.36 5.60 -24.29
CA GLU A 143 0.29 4.25 -23.72
C GLU A 143 -0.09 4.32 -22.24
N LEU A 144 0.54 5.21 -21.49
CA LEU A 144 0.21 5.42 -20.08
C LEU A 144 -1.23 5.94 -19.88
N ASN A 145 -1.74 6.76 -20.78
CA ASN A 145 -3.11 7.26 -20.70
C ASN A 145 -4.16 6.17 -20.94
N GLN A 146 -3.80 5.02 -21.52
CA GLN A 146 -4.71 3.88 -21.71
C GLN A 146 -4.85 3.02 -20.45
N ILE A 147 -3.85 3.01 -19.58
CA ILE A 147 -3.82 2.13 -18.40
C ILE A 147 -4.41 2.78 -17.14
N CYS A 148 -4.60 4.09 -17.12
CA CYS A 148 -5.12 4.82 -15.96
C CYS A 148 -6.32 5.71 -16.33
N SER A 149 -7.20 5.97 -15.37
CA SER A 149 -8.34 6.87 -15.57
C SER A 149 -7.94 8.34 -15.67
N LEU A 150 -6.82 8.71 -15.03
CA LEU A 150 -6.28 10.05 -15.06
C LEU A 150 -4.75 10.00 -15.07
N LEU A 151 -4.16 10.58 -16.11
CA LEU A 151 -2.72 10.78 -16.22
C LEU A 151 -2.37 12.26 -16.01
N ILE A 152 -1.49 12.51 -15.04
CA ILE A 152 -0.91 13.83 -14.78
C ILE A 152 0.59 13.75 -15.03
N VAL A 153 1.10 14.59 -15.92
CA VAL A 153 2.54 14.68 -16.19
C VAL A 153 3.06 15.96 -15.56
N ILE A 154 3.93 15.80 -14.57
CA ILE A 154 4.56 16.87 -13.84
C ILE A 154 5.94 17.12 -14.44
N PHE A 155 6.20 18.38 -14.77
CA PHE A 155 7.51 18.82 -15.25
C PHE A 155 8.23 19.56 -14.14
N ASP A 156 9.38 19.03 -13.73
CA ASP A 156 10.17 19.53 -12.61
C ASP A 156 11.04 20.73 -13.03
N PHE A 157 10.69 21.92 -12.52
CA PHE A 157 11.44 23.16 -12.74
C PHE A 157 12.10 23.70 -11.46
N ILE A 158 12.11 22.96 -10.35
CA ILE A 158 12.59 23.45 -9.04
C ILE A 158 14.03 23.97 -9.11
N ASP A 159 14.90 23.23 -9.80
CA ASP A 159 16.32 23.58 -9.92
C ASP A 159 16.61 24.54 -11.09
N TYR A 160 15.57 24.97 -11.83
CA TYR A 160 15.75 25.83 -12.99
C TYR A 160 15.81 27.30 -12.58
N THR A 161 16.86 27.97 -13.01
CA THR A 161 16.91 29.43 -12.96
C THR A 161 15.71 30.04 -13.70
N ASN A 162 15.08 31.06 -13.11
CA ASN A 162 13.95 31.80 -13.68
C ASN A 162 14.41 32.68 -14.86
N SER A 163 14.81 32.02 -15.94
CA SER A 163 15.29 32.61 -17.17
C SER A 163 14.18 32.70 -18.21
N GLU A 164 14.38 33.51 -19.24
CA GLU A 164 13.43 33.60 -20.35
C GLU A 164 13.26 32.25 -21.06
N LYS A 165 14.32 31.43 -21.11
CA LYS A 165 14.29 30.08 -21.70
C LYS A 165 13.35 29.14 -20.94
N SER A 166 13.40 29.11 -19.61
CA SER A 166 12.51 28.25 -18.81
C SER A 166 11.05 28.69 -18.93
N ARG A 167 10.79 30.01 -18.98
CA ARG A 167 9.43 30.53 -19.24
C ARG A 167 8.87 30.11 -20.60
N ARG A 168 9.69 30.16 -21.66
CA ARG A 168 9.29 29.70 -23.01
C ARG A 168 9.01 28.20 -23.01
N LEU A 169 9.83 27.40 -22.33
CA LEU A 169 9.63 25.95 -22.24
C LEU A 169 8.32 25.60 -21.52
N LYS A 170 8.01 26.25 -20.39
CA LYS A 170 6.74 26.07 -19.69
C LYS A 170 5.53 26.38 -20.56
N LYS A 171 5.58 27.49 -21.31
CA LYS A 171 4.51 27.84 -22.27
C LYS A 171 4.32 26.75 -23.32
N LYS A 172 5.42 26.28 -23.92
CA LYS A 172 5.39 25.20 -24.92
C LYS A 172 4.77 23.92 -24.35
N ILE A 173 5.14 23.53 -23.13
CA ILE A 173 4.58 22.36 -22.43
C ILE A 173 3.08 22.54 -22.21
N GLN A 174 2.64 23.71 -21.74
CA GLN A 174 1.22 23.98 -21.53
C GLN A 174 0.42 23.99 -22.83
N GLU A 175 1.00 24.51 -23.92
CA GLU A 175 0.39 24.48 -25.26
C GLU A 175 0.27 23.04 -25.78
N LEU A 176 1.31 22.22 -25.62
CA LEU A 176 1.29 20.80 -25.97
C LEU A 176 0.23 20.02 -25.17
N GLY A 177 0.13 20.27 -23.87
CA GLY A 177 -0.89 19.66 -23.02
C GLY A 177 -2.31 20.01 -23.51
N LYS A 178 -2.55 21.28 -23.85
CA LYS A 178 -3.84 21.71 -24.42
C LYS A 178 -4.14 21.06 -25.77
N LEU A 179 -3.15 21.00 -26.65
CA LEU A 179 -3.30 20.43 -27.99
C LEU A 179 -3.73 18.96 -27.94
N HIS A 180 -3.11 18.18 -27.04
CA HIS A 180 -3.36 16.74 -26.91
C HIS A 180 -4.37 16.38 -25.81
N ARG A 181 -4.98 17.38 -25.15
CA ARG A 181 -5.90 17.20 -24.01
C ARG A 181 -5.30 16.41 -22.85
N LEU A 182 -4.01 16.63 -22.57
CA LEU A 182 -3.26 16.00 -21.49
C LEU A 182 -3.02 16.99 -20.35
N GLN A 183 -2.98 16.49 -19.12
CA GLN A 183 -2.74 17.32 -17.94
C GLN A 183 -1.24 17.46 -17.67
N PHE A 184 -0.64 18.50 -18.25
CA PHE A 184 0.77 18.83 -18.04
C PHE A 184 0.91 19.97 -17.04
N ILE A 185 1.63 19.74 -15.95
CA ILE A 185 1.78 20.70 -14.86
C ILE A 185 3.27 20.98 -14.63
N PRO A 186 3.78 22.16 -14.99
CA PRO A 186 5.11 22.57 -14.54
C PRO A 186 5.07 22.93 -13.05
N ILE A 187 6.01 22.41 -12.27
CA ILE A 187 6.14 22.74 -10.84
C ILE A 187 7.44 23.48 -10.55
N ASP A 188 7.34 24.51 -9.71
CA ASP A 188 8.44 25.42 -9.39
C ASP A 188 8.90 25.33 -7.93
N ASN A 189 8.12 24.67 -7.08
CA ASN A 189 8.40 24.54 -5.66
C ASN A 189 8.23 23.08 -5.20
N GLU A 190 8.99 22.69 -4.18
CA GLU A 190 8.97 21.35 -3.57
C GLU A 190 7.59 20.99 -3.02
N GLU A 191 6.86 21.97 -2.50
CA GLU A 191 5.55 21.76 -1.86
C GLU A 191 4.42 21.50 -2.85
N GLU A 192 4.56 21.93 -4.11
CA GLU A 192 3.49 21.84 -5.12
C GLU A 192 3.10 20.39 -5.43
N LEU A 193 4.09 19.49 -5.51
CA LEU A 193 3.80 18.06 -5.72
C LEU A 193 2.97 17.49 -4.57
N SER A 194 3.34 17.81 -3.33
CA SER A 194 2.63 17.36 -2.14
C SER A 194 1.21 17.90 -2.10
N PHE A 195 1.03 19.17 -2.48
CA PHE A 195 -0.29 19.80 -2.59
C PHE A 195 -1.17 19.10 -3.64
N ILE A 196 -0.64 18.82 -4.84
CA ILE A 196 -1.39 18.12 -5.90
C ILE A 196 -1.85 16.73 -5.44
N VAL A 197 -0.92 15.94 -4.88
CA VAL A 197 -1.23 14.59 -4.38
C VAL A 197 -2.32 14.66 -3.31
N LYS A 198 -2.21 15.61 -2.38
CA LYS A 198 -3.20 15.82 -1.32
C LYS A 198 -4.57 16.19 -1.88
N SER A 199 -4.64 17.16 -2.78
CA SER A 199 -5.92 17.57 -3.39
C SER A 199 -6.60 16.41 -4.11
N ILE A 200 -5.85 15.53 -4.76
CA ILE A 200 -6.41 14.34 -5.40
C ILE A 200 -6.98 13.37 -4.36
N LEU A 201 -6.24 13.14 -3.27
CA LEU A 201 -6.67 12.24 -2.19
C LEU A 201 -7.90 12.74 -1.45
N GLU A 202 -7.99 14.05 -1.19
CA GLU A 202 -9.15 14.68 -0.53
C GLU A 202 -10.41 14.58 -1.39
N ASN A 203 -10.30 14.77 -2.71
CA ASN A 203 -11.43 14.65 -3.63
C ASN A 203 -11.79 13.20 -4.00
N SER A 204 -10.96 12.23 -3.60
CA SER A 204 -11.22 10.79 -3.83
C SER A 204 -11.92 10.12 -2.63
N ARG A 205 -12.14 10.84 -1.54
CA ARG A 205 -12.93 10.41 -0.36
C ARG A 205 -14.38 10.81 -0.50
#